data_AF-A0A2V9B715-F1
#
_entry.id   AF-A0A2V9B715-F1
#
_cell.length_a   1.000
_cell.length_b   1.000
_cell.length_c   1.000
_cell.angle_alpha   90.00
_cell.angle_beta   90.00
_cell.angle_gamma   90.00
#
_symmetry.space_group_name_H-M   'P 1'
#
loop_
_entity.id
_entity.type
_entity.pdbx_description
1 polymer ?
#
loop_
_entity_poly.entity_id
_entity_poly.type
_entity_poly.pdbx_seq_one_letter_code
_entity_poly.pdbx_strand_id
1 'polypeptide(L)'
;MKATIERYKDYRKALLDGYVIADPKLKQPQYHFISNANTREADLHFDPRKSTALLYGRTPKQEYKLEGVMFTASPDATEEEPNERIPLSIARWHRHINYCEAPENRISDYQSAHPKFGMFGSINTEEAGKAERGSSTPKCSPG
;
A
#
# COMPACT_ATOMS: atom_id res chain seq x y z
N MET A 1 8.73 15.97 8.15
CA MET A 1 8.51 15.09 6.98
C MET A 1 9.76 14.96 6.10
N LYS A 2 10.20 15.99 5.36
CA LYS A 2 11.30 15.89 4.37
C LYS A 2 12.60 15.26 4.91
N ALA A 3 13.15 15.78 6.02
CA ALA A 3 14.38 15.25 6.61
C ALA A 3 14.26 13.79 7.06
N THR A 4 13.08 13.37 7.54
CA THR A 4 12.81 11.98 7.94
C THR A 4 12.82 11.02 6.76
N ILE A 5 12.44 11.50 5.57
CA ILE A 5 12.31 10.70 4.35
C ILE A 5 13.64 10.61 3.60
N GLU A 6 14.47 11.65 3.66
CA GLU A 6 15.75 11.68 2.94
C GLU A 6 16.70 10.55 3.31
N ARG A 7 16.65 10.03 4.55
CA ARG A 7 17.45 8.84 4.94
C ARG A 7 17.13 7.63 4.07
N TYR A 8 15.89 7.51 3.60
CA TYR A 8 15.42 6.37 2.80
C TYR A 8 15.79 6.48 1.31
N LYS A 9 16.55 7.50 0.91
CA LYS A 9 17.22 7.48 -0.42
C LYS A 9 18.09 6.23 -0.59
N ASP A 10 18.67 5.74 0.50
CA ASP A 10 19.19 4.37 0.58
C ASP A 10 18.09 3.44 1.10
N TYR A 11 17.46 2.69 0.19
CA TYR A 11 16.33 1.82 0.52
C TYR A 11 16.68 0.75 1.56
N ARG A 12 17.97 0.41 1.72
CA ARG A 12 18.41 -0.56 2.73
C ARG A 12 18.10 -0.08 4.14
N LYS A 13 18.11 1.23 4.38
CA LYS A 13 17.68 1.80 5.67
C LYS A 13 16.20 1.59 5.92
N ALA A 14 15.36 1.62 4.89
CA ALA A 14 13.95 1.29 5.03
C ALA A 14 13.77 -0.18 5.44
N LEU A 15 14.51 -1.09 4.82
CA LEU A 15 14.47 -2.52 5.19
C LEU A 15 14.95 -2.74 6.63
N LEU A 16 16.03 -2.06 7.05
CA LEU A 16 16.53 -2.11 8.44
C LEU A 16 15.51 -1.53 9.44
N ASP A 17 14.78 -0.49 9.06
CA ASP A 17 13.73 0.12 9.88
C ASP A 17 12.39 -0.67 9.84
N GLY A 18 12.38 -1.86 9.22
CA GLY A 18 11.24 -2.80 9.26
C GLY A 18 10.22 -2.67 8.13
N TYR A 19 10.52 -1.88 7.09
CA TYR A 19 9.68 -1.84 5.89
C TYR A 19 9.85 -3.12 5.07
N VAL A 20 8.75 -3.63 4.51
CA VAL A 20 8.73 -4.81 3.64
C VAL A 20 8.31 -4.42 2.22
N ILE A 21 8.94 -5.00 1.20
CA ILE A 21 8.57 -4.73 -0.19
C ILE A 21 7.29 -5.50 -0.50
N ALA A 22 6.22 -4.80 -0.90
CA ALA A 22 4.99 -5.40 -1.37
C ALA A 22 5.20 -6.02 -2.76
N ASP A 23 4.84 -7.28 -2.92
CA ASP A 23 4.88 -8.03 -4.18
C ASP A 23 6.17 -7.83 -5.00
N PRO A 24 7.37 -8.08 -4.44
CA PRO A 24 8.65 -7.70 -5.04
C PRO A 24 8.96 -8.45 -6.35
N LYS A 25 8.30 -9.59 -6.59
CA LYS A 25 8.44 -10.40 -7.81
C LYS A 25 7.57 -9.87 -8.95
N LEU A 26 6.58 -9.03 -8.66
CA LEU A 26 5.70 -8.44 -9.65
C LEU A 26 6.36 -7.19 -10.24
N LYS A 27 6.34 -7.06 -11.57
CA LYS A 27 6.85 -5.85 -12.22
C LYS A 27 5.87 -4.71 -12.01
N GLN A 28 6.14 -3.84 -11.05
CA GLN A 28 5.30 -2.69 -10.74
C GLN A 28 5.90 -1.40 -11.31
N PRO A 29 5.07 -0.42 -11.75
CA PRO A 29 5.56 0.90 -12.14
C PRO A 29 6.21 1.63 -10.96
N GLN A 30 5.67 1.42 -9.76
CA GLN A 30 6.19 1.91 -8.49
C GLN A 30 6.05 0.82 -7.43
N TYR A 31 7.10 0.58 -6.67
CA TYR A 31 7.14 -0.42 -5.60
C TYR A 31 6.82 0.24 -4.27
N HIS A 32 5.94 -0.41 -3.52
CA HIS A 32 5.55 0.02 -2.19
C HIS A 32 6.37 -0.74 -1.15
N PHE A 33 7.08 -0.01 -0.33
CA PHE A 33 7.73 -0.55 0.85
C PHE A 33 6.82 -0.22 2.03
N ILE A 34 6.14 -1.21 2.60
CA ILE A 34 5.09 -1.04 3.60
C ILE A 34 5.67 -1.20 5.00
N SER A 35 5.29 -0.33 5.93
CA SER A 35 5.57 -0.50 7.36
C SER A 35 4.29 -0.90 8.08
N ASN A 36 4.15 -2.20 8.41
CA ASN A 36 3.00 -2.71 9.15
C ASN A 36 2.84 -2.05 10.53
N ALA A 37 3.96 -1.67 11.16
CA ALA A 37 3.95 -0.95 12.43
C ALA A 37 3.37 0.46 12.26
N ASN A 38 3.83 1.21 11.26
CA ASN A 38 3.33 2.55 11.00
C ASN A 38 1.87 2.52 10.52
N THR A 39 1.46 1.52 9.73
CA THR A 39 0.05 1.35 9.33
C THR A 39 -0.86 1.20 10.55
N ARG A 40 -0.52 0.28 11.47
CA ARG A 40 -1.30 0.08 12.71
C ARG A 40 -1.33 1.32 13.59
N GLU A 41 -0.23 2.07 13.64
CA GLU A 41 -0.19 3.35 14.37
C GLU A 41 -1.07 4.41 13.70
N ALA A 42 -1.05 4.50 12.36
CA ALA A 42 -1.82 5.48 11.58
C ALA A 42 -3.34 5.29 11.66
N ASP A 43 -3.79 4.06 11.95
CA ASP A 43 -5.19 3.76 12.26
C ASP A 43 -5.65 4.43 13.56
N LEU A 44 -4.73 4.70 14.50
CA LEU A 44 -5.00 5.30 15.80
C LEU A 44 -4.62 6.78 15.88
N HIS A 45 -3.49 7.16 15.29
CA HIS A 45 -2.91 8.50 15.37
C HIS A 45 -2.05 8.81 14.14
N PHE A 46 -2.18 10.01 13.59
CA PHE A 46 -1.36 10.45 12.46
C PHE A 46 -0.05 11.13 12.89
N ASP A 47 1.09 10.53 12.54
CA ASP A 47 2.42 11.16 12.62
C ASP A 47 3.01 11.37 11.21
N PRO A 48 3.19 12.62 10.73
CA PRO A 48 3.74 12.91 9.39
C PRO A 48 5.23 12.54 9.24
N ARG A 49 5.88 12.01 10.29
CA ARG A 49 7.23 11.46 10.25
C ARG A 49 7.22 9.93 10.04
N LYS A 50 6.07 9.28 10.17
CA LYS A 50 5.89 7.82 10.08
C LYS A 50 5.00 7.45 8.90
N SER A 51 5.56 7.53 7.69
CA SER A 51 4.87 7.07 6.47
C SER A 51 4.50 5.59 6.57
N THR A 52 3.31 5.23 6.11
CA THR A 52 2.84 3.84 6.10
C THR A 52 3.39 3.06 4.92
N ALA A 53 3.74 3.76 3.82
CA ALA A 53 4.63 3.22 2.81
C ALA A 53 5.61 4.24 2.24
N LEU A 54 6.75 3.75 1.76
CA LEU A 54 7.70 4.48 0.93
C LEU A 54 7.54 4.02 -0.52
N LEU A 55 7.59 4.98 -1.44
CA LEU A 55 7.33 4.76 -2.85
C LEU A 55 8.64 4.80 -3.63
N TYR A 56 8.94 3.74 -4.37
CA TYR A 56 10.19 3.61 -5.11
C TYR A 56 9.99 3.24 -6.58
N GLY A 57 10.73 3.90 -7.45
CA GLY A 57 10.93 3.47 -8.83
C GLY A 57 12.13 2.53 -8.94
N ARG A 58 12.06 1.52 -9.82
CA ARG A 58 13.20 0.62 -10.09
C ARG A 58 14.13 1.26 -11.10
N THR A 59 15.43 1.30 -10.81
CA THR A 59 16.46 1.81 -11.73
C THR A 59 17.01 0.70 -12.63
N PRO A 60 17.68 1.04 -13.75
CA PRO A 60 18.33 0.05 -14.62
C PRO A 60 19.35 -0.85 -13.90
N LYS A 61 19.96 -0.38 -12.80
CA LYS A 61 20.90 -1.14 -11.96
C LYS A 61 20.19 -1.97 -10.88
N GLN A 62 18.88 -2.16 -10.99
CA GLN A 62 18.01 -2.82 -10.01
C GLN A 62 18.01 -2.18 -8.61
N GLU A 63 18.47 -0.93 -8.49
CA GLU A 63 18.35 -0.16 -7.26
C GLU A 63 16.96 0.47 -7.17
N TYR A 64 16.50 0.76 -5.95
CA TYR A 64 15.25 1.47 -5.72
C TYR A 64 15.54 2.96 -5.53
N LYS A 65 14.97 3.80 -6.39
CA LYS A 65 15.04 5.26 -6.26
C LYS A 65 13.80 5.74 -5.52
N LEU A 66 13.99 6.43 -4.40
CA LEU A 66 12.88 7.00 -3.64
C LEU A 66 12.17 8.09 -4.46
N GLU A 67 10.87 7.94 -4.63
CA GLU A 67 10.01 8.84 -5.41
C GLU A 67 9.03 9.60 -4.52
N GLY A 68 8.62 9.01 -3.40
CA GLY A 68 7.67 9.63 -2.50
C GLY A 68 7.36 8.79 -1.27
N VAL A 69 6.29 9.19 -0.59
CA VAL A 69 5.74 8.49 0.58
C VAL A 69 4.23 8.43 0.46
N MET A 70 3.68 7.44 1.12
CA MET A 70 2.24 7.22 1.25
C MET A 70 1.89 7.18 2.73
N PHE A 71 0.73 7.72 3.05
CA PHE A 71 0.09 7.61 4.35
C PHE A 71 -1.27 6.94 4.15
N THR A 72 -1.71 6.19 5.14
CA THR A 72 -3.03 5.58 5.18
C THR A 72 -3.76 6.07 6.42
N ALA A 73 -5.07 5.90 6.44
CA ALA A 73 -5.92 6.13 7.60
C ALA A 73 -6.76 4.88 7.85
N SER A 74 -7.42 4.84 9.02
CA SER A 74 -8.35 3.77 9.36
C SER A 74 -9.40 3.56 8.26
N PRO A 75 -9.80 2.33 7.95
CA PRO A 75 -10.90 2.05 7.02
C PRO A 75 -12.24 2.63 7.48
N ASP A 76 -12.38 2.91 8.77
CA ASP A 76 -13.56 3.49 9.40
C ASP A 76 -13.49 5.02 9.54
N ALA A 77 -12.41 5.64 9.05
CA ALA A 77 -12.23 7.08 9.14
C ALA A 77 -13.30 7.83 8.32
N THR A 78 -13.79 8.96 8.84
CA THR A 78 -14.65 9.86 8.05
C THR A 78 -13.81 10.59 7.01
N GLU A 79 -14.43 11.30 6.05
CA GLU A 79 -13.66 12.05 5.04
C GLU A 79 -12.91 13.24 5.65
N GLU A 80 -13.46 13.83 6.71
CA GLU A 80 -12.89 14.98 7.41
C GLU A 80 -11.58 14.62 8.12
N GLU A 81 -11.52 13.44 8.74
CA GLU A 81 -10.35 13.03 9.54
C GLU A 81 -9.04 12.98 8.73
N PRO A 82 -8.95 12.36 7.53
CA PRO A 82 -7.78 12.46 6.67
C PRO A 82 -7.53 13.89 6.16
N ASN A 83 -8.58 14.63 5.82
CA ASN A 83 -8.45 15.99 5.30
C ASN A 83 -7.78 16.96 6.30
N GLU A 84 -7.93 16.70 7.60
CA GLU A 84 -7.23 17.43 8.66
C GLU A 84 -5.75 17.03 8.81
N ARG A 85 -5.36 15.82 8.39
CA ARG A 85 -3.99 15.28 8.54
C ARG A 85 -3.00 15.91 7.56
N ILE A 86 -3.36 15.94 6.27
CA ILE A 86 -2.54 16.50 5.19
C ILE A 86 -3.38 17.57 4.47
N PRO A 87 -2.91 18.83 4.40
CA PRO A 87 -3.63 19.88 3.70
C PRO A 87 -3.97 19.50 2.26
N LEU A 88 -5.21 19.74 1.85
CA LEU A 88 -5.71 19.44 0.50
C LEU A 88 -4.97 20.17 -0.63
N SER A 89 -4.25 21.24 -0.29
CA SER A 89 -3.35 21.95 -1.21
C SER A 89 -2.06 21.18 -1.53
N ILE A 90 -1.73 20.15 -0.75
CA ILE A 90 -0.54 19.31 -0.91
C ILE A 90 -0.91 17.97 -1.53
N ALA A 91 -1.94 17.31 -1.01
CA ALA A 91 -2.39 16.01 -1.48
C ALA A 91 -3.89 15.83 -1.24
N ARG A 92 -4.51 14.94 -2.01
CA ARG A 92 -5.90 14.51 -1.78
C ARG A 92 -5.92 13.04 -1.39
N TRP A 93 -6.78 12.73 -0.43
CA TRP A 93 -7.08 11.36 -0.06
C TRP A 93 -8.00 10.72 -1.09
N HIS A 94 -7.85 9.43 -1.29
CA HIS A 94 -8.79 8.62 -2.05
C HIS A 94 -9.00 7.31 -1.29
N ARG A 95 -10.23 6.83 -1.28
CA ARG A 95 -10.57 5.54 -0.67
C ARG A 95 -10.48 4.46 -1.74
N HIS A 96 -9.74 3.40 -1.44
CA HIS A 96 -9.83 2.18 -2.22
C HIS A 96 -11.16 1.49 -1.91
N ILE A 97 -12.12 1.70 -2.82
CA ILE A 97 -13.35 0.91 -2.90
C ILE A 97 -13.15 -0.09 -4.04
N ASN A 98 -13.55 -1.35 -3.85
CA ASN A 98 -13.31 -2.46 -4.78
C ASN A 98 -11.85 -2.91 -4.92
N TYR A 99 -11.19 -3.16 -3.79
CA TYR A 99 -9.89 -3.84 -3.78
C TYR A 99 -10.06 -5.22 -3.16
N CYS A 100 -9.41 -6.24 -3.70
CA CYS A 100 -9.16 -7.46 -2.94
C CYS A 100 -7.74 -7.97 -3.15
N GLU A 101 -7.02 -8.19 -2.05
CA GLU A 101 -5.66 -8.74 -2.08
C GLU A 101 -5.67 -10.13 -2.74
N ALA A 102 -4.63 -10.52 -3.47
CA ALA A 102 -4.40 -11.88 -3.97
C ALA A 102 -3.66 -12.75 -2.94
N PRO A 103 -3.89 -14.07 -2.87
CA PRO A 103 -3.07 -14.94 -2.03
C PRO A 103 -1.64 -15.01 -2.59
N GLU A 104 -0.66 -15.34 -1.74
CA GLU A 104 0.77 -15.33 -2.11
C GLU A 104 1.09 -16.19 -3.34
N ASN A 105 0.36 -17.29 -3.55
CA ASN A 105 0.52 -18.17 -4.70
C ASN A 105 -0.21 -17.71 -5.97
N ARG A 106 -0.90 -16.56 -5.93
CA ARG A 106 -1.70 -16.00 -7.05
C ARG A 106 -1.42 -14.52 -7.28
N ILE A 107 -0.30 -13.98 -6.80
CA ILE A 107 0.12 -12.58 -7.02
C ILE A 107 0.20 -12.23 -8.53
N SER A 108 0.49 -13.22 -9.39
CA SER A 108 0.46 -13.05 -10.85
C SER A 108 -0.89 -12.63 -11.41
N ASP A 109 -1.98 -12.94 -10.71
CA ASP A 109 -3.35 -12.63 -11.15
C ASP A 109 -3.66 -11.14 -11.13
N TYR A 110 -2.83 -10.32 -10.47
CA TYR A 110 -2.92 -8.86 -10.56
C TYR A 110 -2.64 -8.32 -11.97
N GLN A 111 -1.93 -9.07 -12.82
CA GLN A 111 -1.45 -8.60 -14.14
C GLN A 111 -1.93 -9.48 -15.30
N SER A 112 -2.90 -10.38 -15.07
CA SER A 112 -3.47 -11.17 -16.16
C SER A 112 -4.31 -10.29 -17.10
N ALA A 113 -4.67 -10.81 -18.28
CA ALA A 113 -5.55 -10.09 -19.21
C ALA A 113 -6.95 -9.79 -18.61
N HIS A 114 -7.36 -10.59 -17.62
CA HIS A 114 -8.60 -10.42 -16.86
C HIS A 114 -8.27 -10.58 -15.37
N PRO A 115 -7.77 -9.54 -14.69
CA PRO A 115 -7.35 -9.62 -13.31
C PRO A 115 -8.50 -10.09 -12.42
N LYS A 116 -8.22 -11.05 -11.54
CA LYS A 116 -9.19 -11.47 -10.52
C LYS A 116 -9.08 -10.62 -9.27
N PHE A 117 -7.87 -10.31 -8.86
CA PHE A 117 -7.56 -9.58 -7.63
C PHE A 117 -6.98 -8.19 -7.94
N GLY A 118 -6.80 -7.37 -6.91
CA GLY A 118 -6.21 -6.04 -6.98
C GLY A 118 -7.23 -4.95 -7.29
N MET A 119 -6.75 -3.74 -7.58
CA MET A 119 -7.59 -2.55 -7.84
C MET A 119 -8.44 -2.67 -9.11
N PHE A 120 -8.04 -3.55 -10.03
CA PHE A 120 -8.73 -3.77 -11.31
C PHE A 120 -9.28 -5.20 -11.42
N GLY A 121 -9.37 -5.89 -10.28
CA GLY A 121 -9.84 -7.26 -10.18
C GLY A 121 -11.35 -7.37 -10.29
N SER A 122 -11.85 -8.50 -10.80
CA SER A 122 -13.27 -8.83 -10.78
C SER A 122 -13.78 -9.26 -9.39
N ILE A 123 -12.90 -9.63 -8.45
CA ILE A 123 -13.24 -9.99 -7.08
C ILE A 123 -13.16 -8.76 -6.19
N ASN A 124 -14.31 -8.28 -5.75
CA ASN A 124 -14.45 -7.10 -4.89
C ASN A 124 -15.31 -7.31 -3.64
N THR A 125 -15.77 -8.55 -3.37
CA THR A 125 -16.52 -8.90 -2.15
C THR A 125 -15.77 -9.93 -1.32
N GLU A 126 -16.03 -9.95 -0.01
CA GLU A 126 -15.46 -10.96 0.87
C GLU A 126 -15.90 -12.38 0.48
N GLU A 127 -17.15 -12.56 0.07
CA GLU A 127 -17.70 -13.86 -0.30
C GLU A 127 -16.98 -14.43 -1.54
N ALA A 128 -16.81 -13.61 -2.57
CA ALA A 128 -16.07 -14.01 -3.78
C ALA A 128 -14.59 -14.24 -3.47
N GLY A 129 -14.00 -13.42 -2.59
CA GLY A 129 -12.63 -13.62 -2.11
C GLY A 129 -12.46 -14.94 -1.37
N LYS A 130 -13.39 -15.30 -0.47
CA LYS A 130 -13.39 -16.58 0.28
C LYS A 130 -13.49 -17.77 -0.69
N ALA A 131 -14.35 -17.68 -1.70
CA ALA A 131 -14.51 -18.74 -2.70
C ALA A 131 -13.21 -19.04 -3.47
N GLU A 132 -12.39 -18.02 -3.75
CA GLU A 132 -11.14 -18.17 -4.52
C GLU A 132 -9.91 -18.43 -3.64
N ARG A 133 -9.95 -18.08 -2.34
CA ARG A 133 -8.85 -18.23 -1.38
C ARG A 133 -9.01 -19.39 -0.39
N GLY A 134 -10.17 -20.04 -0.35
CA GLY A 134 -10.47 -21.10 0.61
C GLY A 134 -10.66 -20.58 2.04
N SER A 135 -9.95 -21.15 3.02
CA SER A 135 -10.16 -20.91 4.45
C SER A 135 -9.54 -19.61 5.00
N SER A 136 -8.78 -18.87 4.19
CA SER A 136 -8.19 -17.59 4.62
C SER A 136 -9.17 -16.45 4.43
N THR A 137 -9.37 -15.62 5.46
CA THR A 137 -10.19 -14.40 5.35
C THR A 137 -9.56 -13.48 4.30
N PRO A 138 -10.27 -13.15 3.21
CA PRO A 138 -9.75 -12.25 2.21
C PRO A 138 -9.72 -10.83 2.76
N LYS A 139 -8.66 -10.09 2.47
CA LYS A 139 -8.66 -8.63 2.67
C LYS A 139 -9.27 -7.99 1.44
N CYS A 140 -10.59 -7.84 1.46
CA CYS A 140 -11.29 -7.06 0.46
C CYS A 140 -11.81 -5.74 1.09
N SER A 141 -11.74 -4.66 0.33
CA SER A 141 -12.40 -3.39 0.63
C SER A 141 -13.63 -3.31 -0.26
N PRO A 142 -14.81 -3.71 0.24
CA PRO A 142 -16.03 -3.70 -0.56
C PRO A 142 -16.40 -2.26 -0.96
N GLY A 143 -17.05 -2.14 -2.11
CA GLY A 143 -17.59 -0.87 -2.62
C GLY A 143 -18.91 -0.48 -1.99
#